data_AF-A0A7U9SKX0-F1
#
_entry.id   AF-A0A7U9SKX0-F1
#
_cell.length_a   1.000
_cell.length_b   1.000
_cell.length_c   1.000
_cell.angle_alpha   90.00
_cell.angle_beta   90.00
_cell.angle_gamma   90.00
#
_symmetry.space_group_name_H-M   'P 1'
#
loop_
_entity.id
_entity.type
_entity.pdbx_description
1 polymer ?
#
loop_
_entity_poly.entity_id
_entity_poly.type
_entity_poly.pdbx_seq_one_letter_code
_entity_poly.pdbx_strand_id
1 'polypeptide(L)'
;MKKMYLADVCEKEIVVFGCGKWGKRCIKDLLKKGWTVIGCCDNDTEKWGKQFSNYPVYSVEEIVRMKDRVTVVIATQYFPQIKKQLQKLGIDAFIYYSHNIYGLAYNHSIMGYEDAESLYHFLGSRYIRLVGTYKHREDFKYIFDKIRIDDEYDINGNCGWYGDNTKENLLCILCEKETDTFGSDVNYIYAEELFCTLDEDYIESSGKIPSLMLMKTYYGAMQDQTICARPFYYSVINSVYDFHFCCGDWSDSVGNILESSPDEIWNSSIAKIFRLSLINRTYSFCNVNTCVHLKPQADTTDKRMAGLPETKHIPDVLEIGIDKTCNLFCKSCRDCVIVENGGRKRKTEMARDIIISSGWLESCNTLLLGGQGEVFFSNVYKELMFHGGGKRSSLDLRTNGTLLTEEYFEKLKIKYRKLKIIVSIDAADKTTYRKLRRSNNVDSWDNLGKNLQMLAEKRKCGELDYFQINMCVQWDNYREIPAFIQWGEKLGVDKVYLTPIRNWGTYNSKEFEGVRIFDDNKVLKPEIKEVIHNLDYNKNKVEFAFDIS
;
A
#
# COMPACT_ATOMS: atom_id res chain seq x y z
N MET A 1 20.82 5.31 34.25
CA MET A 1 19.44 5.55 34.75
C MET A 1 18.54 4.44 34.24
N LYS A 2 17.80 3.77 35.12
CA LYS A 2 16.93 2.63 34.78
C LYS A 2 15.76 3.09 33.91
N LYS A 3 15.51 2.37 32.81
CA LYS A 3 14.19 2.33 32.16
C LYS A 3 13.16 2.11 33.26
N MET A 4 12.16 2.99 33.38
CA MET A 4 10.96 2.68 34.14
C MET A 4 9.96 2.15 33.12
N TYR A 5 10.04 0.85 32.86
CA TYR A 5 8.96 0.17 32.16
C TYR A 5 7.73 0.20 33.05
N LEU A 6 6.54 -0.02 32.51
CA LEU A 6 5.39 -0.35 33.34
C LEU A 6 5.73 -1.48 34.34
N ALA A 7 6.63 -2.40 33.99
CA ALA A 7 7.17 -3.43 34.89
C ALA A 7 7.83 -2.90 36.17
N ASP A 8 8.25 -1.63 36.21
CA ASP A 8 8.79 -0.95 37.39
C ASP A 8 7.70 -0.18 38.17
N VAL A 9 6.47 -0.13 37.65
CA VAL A 9 5.28 0.45 38.29
C VAL A 9 4.62 -0.60 39.17
N CYS A 10 5.30 -0.84 40.29
CA CYS A 10 4.84 -1.35 41.58
C CYS A 10 3.32 -1.61 41.72
N GLU A 11 2.95 -2.85 42.07
CA GLU A 11 1.79 -3.36 42.88
C GLU A 11 0.36 -2.76 42.73
N LYS A 12 0.15 -1.71 41.93
CA LYS A 12 -1.10 -0.95 41.84
C LYS A 12 -1.96 -1.38 40.64
N GLU A 13 -3.27 -1.31 40.83
CA GLU A 13 -4.26 -1.59 39.78
C GLU A 13 -4.34 -0.44 38.77
N ILE A 14 -4.69 -0.72 37.51
CA ILE A 14 -4.73 0.29 36.45
C ILE A 14 -6.15 0.80 36.19
N VAL A 15 -6.28 2.12 36.10
CA VAL A 15 -7.45 2.80 35.53
C VAL A 15 -7.06 3.47 34.21
N VAL A 16 -7.81 3.20 33.14
CA VAL A 16 -7.58 3.81 31.82
C VAL A 16 -8.44 5.07 31.66
N PHE A 17 -7.82 6.24 31.54
CA PHE A 17 -8.52 7.52 31.35
C PHE A 17 -8.77 7.78 29.86
N GLY A 18 -10.03 7.63 29.43
CA GLY A 18 -10.52 7.88 28.07
C GLY A 18 -11.37 6.74 27.53
N CYS A 19 -12.69 6.88 27.53
CA CYS A 19 -13.63 5.86 27.02
C CYS A 19 -13.90 6.05 25.52
N GLY A 20 -12.84 5.95 24.71
CA GLY A 20 -12.88 6.05 23.25
C GLY A 20 -12.00 5.00 22.57
N LYS A 21 -11.71 5.19 21.27
CA LYS A 21 -10.89 4.23 20.49
C LYS A 21 -9.54 3.90 21.14
N TRP A 22 -8.88 4.91 21.70
CA TRP A 22 -7.57 4.80 22.35
C TRP A 22 -7.64 4.06 23.68
N GLY A 23 -8.67 4.29 24.50
CA GLY A 23 -8.89 3.53 25.73
C GLY A 23 -9.13 2.05 25.48
N LYS A 24 -9.97 1.69 24.49
CA LYS A 24 -10.20 0.28 24.14
C LYS A 24 -8.90 -0.43 23.73
N ARG A 25 -8.03 0.28 23.00
CA ARG A 25 -6.72 -0.20 22.57
C ARG A 25 -5.75 -0.36 23.74
N CYS A 26 -5.69 0.66 24.61
CA CYS A 26 -4.90 0.67 25.83
C CYS A 26 -5.21 -0.54 26.71
N ILE A 27 -6.48 -0.79 26.98
CA ILE A 27 -6.95 -1.95 27.77
C ILE A 27 -6.43 -3.25 27.15
N LYS A 28 -6.60 -3.43 25.83
CA LYS A 28 -6.15 -4.65 25.15
C LYS A 28 -4.64 -4.88 25.28
N ASP A 29 -3.83 -3.84 25.17
CA ASP A 29 -2.39 -3.95 25.27
C ASP A 29 -1.91 -4.18 26.70
N LEU A 30 -2.55 -3.53 27.67
CA LEU A 30 -2.30 -3.74 29.09
C LEU A 30 -2.60 -5.20 29.49
N LEU A 31 -3.74 -5.74 29.05
CA LEU A 31 -4.12 -7.13 29.30
C LEU A 31 -3.13 -8.12 28.68
N LYS A 32 -2.69 -7.89 27.44
CA LYS A 32 -1.67 -8.72 26.79
C LYS A 32 -0.34 -8.73 27.54
N LYS A 33 -0.01 -7.63 28.21
CA LYS A 33 1.20 -7.45 29.02
C LYS A 33 1.03 -7.94 30.47
N GLY A 34 -0.11 -8.53 30.82
CA GLY A 34 -0.38 -9.11 32.14
C GLY A 34 -0.84 -8.12 33.21
N TRP A 35 -1.26 -6.91 32.84
CA TRP A 35 -1.68 -5.88 33.80
C TRP A 35 -3.14 -6.02 34.23
N THR A 36 -3.40 -5.74 35.51
CA THR A 36 -4.75 -5.72 36.09
C THR A 36 -5.40 -4.36 35.86
N VAL A 37 -6.26 -4.27 34.84
CA VAL A 37 -7.15 -3.12 34.62
C VAL A 37 -8.41 -3.31 35.46
N ILE A 38 -8.77 -2.32 36.27
CA ILE A 38 -9.96 -2.37 37.15
C ILE A 38 -11.11 -1.48 36.68
N GLY A 39 -10.84 -0.54 35.79
CA GLY A 39 -11.83 0.45 35.38
C GLY A 39 -11.32 1.42 34.32
N CYS A 40 -12.25 2.24 33.85
CA CYS A 40 -11.97 3.38 33.02
C CYS A 40 -12.36 4.67 33.75
N CYS A 41 -11.85 5.80 33.29
CA CYS A 41 -12.28 7.13 33.74
C CYS A 41 -12.52 8.02 32.51
N ASP A 42 -13.51 8.89 32.56
CA ASP A 42 -13.81 9.85 31.50
C ASP A 42 -14.36 11.15 32.12
N ASN A 43 -14.21 12.29 31.43
CA ASN A 43 -14.82 13.55 31.86
C ASN A 43 -16.29 13.66 31.43
N ASP A 44 -16.75 12.79 30.53
CA ASP A 44 -18.15 12.71 30.13
C ASP A 44 -19.02 12.08 31.23
N THR A 45 -19.82 12.92 31.88
CA THR A 45 -20.74 12.54 32.96
C THR A 45 -21.77 11.50 32.53
N GLU A 46 -22.13 11.44 31.24
CA GLU A 46 -23.09 10.43 30.76
C GLU A 46 -22.52 9.02 30.79
N LYS A 47 -21.19 8.87 30.85
CA LYS A 47 -20.52 7.56 30.88
C LYS A 47 -20.35 7.02 32.29
N TRP A 48 -20.39 7.87 33.32
CA TRP A 48 -20.13 7.47 34.70
C TRP A 48 -21.12 6.41 35.19
N GLY A 49 -20.61 5.40 35.90
CA GLY A 49 -21.39 4.26 36.38
C GLY A 49 -21.83 3.26 35.31
N LYS A 50 -21.60 3.54 34.02
CA LYS A 50 -21.78 2.58 32.92
C LYS A 50 -20.52 1.72 32.75
N GLN A 51 -20.58 0.80 31.79
CA GLN A 51 -19.43 -0.02 31.41
C GLN A 51 -18.84 0.42 30.06
N PHE A 52 -17.52 0.39 29.97
CA PHE A 52 -16.75 0.52 28.73
C PHE A 52 -15.80 -0.67 28.60
N SER A 53 -15.92 -1.43 27.51
CA SER A 53 -15.13 -2.66 27.30
C SER A 53 -15.18 -3.65 28.48
N ASN A 54 -16.37 -3.80 29.10
CA ASN A 54 -16.64 -4.62 30.29
C ASN A 54 -16.06 -4.10 31.62
N TYR A 55 -15.50 -2.89 31.64
CA TYR A 55 -14.97 -2.27 32.85
C TYR A 55 -15.86 -1.10 33.30
N PRO A 56 -16.06 -0.88 34.61
CA PRO A 56 -16.81 0.27 35.11
C PRO A 56 -16.13 1.58 34.72
N VAL A 57 -16.91 2.61 34.46
CA VAL A 57 -16.43 3.97 34.19
C VAL A 57 -16.61 4.83 35.44
N TYR A 58 -15.49 5.28 36.01
CA TYR A 58 -15.41 6.13 37.18
C TYR A 58 -15.38 7.62 36.81
N SER A 59 -15.94 8.45 37.69
CA SER A 59 -15.70 9.89 37.74
C SER A 59 -14.28 10.19 38.24
N VAL A 60 -13.81 11.42 37.99
CA VAL A 60 -12.47 11.85 38.44
C VAL A 60 -12.41 11.90 39.98
N GLU A 61 -13.50 12.28 40.64
CA GLU A 61 -13.63 12.31 42.10
C GLU A 61 -13.50 10.92 42.71
N GLU A 62 -14.01 9.87 42.04
CA GLU A 62 -13.83 8.48 42.46
C GLU A 62 -12.37 8.05 42.33
N ILE A 63 -11.66 8.48 41.27
CA ILE A 63 -10.23 8.20 41.12
C ILE A 63 -9.42 8.84 42.23
N VAL A 64 -9.75 10.08 42.65
CA VAL A 64 -9.09 10.75 43.77
C VAL A 64 -9.19 9.92 45.06
N ARG A 65 -10.32 9.25 45.31
CA ARG A 65 -10.52 8.41 46.51
C ARG A 65 -9.69 7.13 46.51
N MET A 66 -9.22 6.68 45.35
CA MET A 66 -8.44 5.46 45.19
C MET A 66 -7.01 5.70 44.69
N LYS A 67 -6.55 6.95 44.62
CA LYS A 67 -5.25 7.34 44.06
C LYS A 67 -4.02 6.63 44.64
N ASP A 68 -4.10 6.19 45.90
CA ASP A 68 -3.01 5.46 46.56
C ASP A 68 -2.96 3.98 46.12
N ARG A 69 -4.08 3.44 45.63
CA ARG A 69 -4.25 2.05 45.16
C ARG A 69 -4.12 1.92 43.64
N VAL A 70 -4.41 2.98 42.89
CA VAL A 70 -4.49 2.92 41.42
C VAL A 70 -3.41 3.74 40.72
N THR A 71 -3.03 3.26 39.55
CA THR A 71 -2.23 3.99 38.56
C THR A 71 -3.13 4.40 37.41
N VAL A 72 -3.15 5.68 37.07
CA VAL A 72 -3.94 6.18 35.94
C VAL A 72 -3.12 6.14 34.66
N VAL A 73 -3.70 5.60 33.58
CA VAL A 73 -3.12 5.59 32.24
C VAL A 73 -4.03 6.39 31.30
N ILE A 74 -3.57 7.55 30.85
CA ILE A 74 -4.30 8.45 29.97
C ILE A 74 -4.24 7.94 28.53
N ALA A 75 -5.37 7.54 27.98
CA ALA A 75 -5.54 6.97 26.65
C ALA A 75 -6.57 7.77 25.84
N THR A 76 -6.25 9.05 25.59
CA THR A 76 -7.10 9.99 24.86
C THR A 76 -6.25 11.02 24.13
N GLN A 77 -6.79 11.60 23.05
CA GLN A 77 -6.17 12.70 22.32
C GLN A 77 -6.10 14.00 23.14
N TYR A 78 -6.95 14.13 24.16
CA TYR A 78 -7.00 15.28 25.07
C TYR A 78 -6.09 15.11 26.29
N PHE A 79 -5.05 14.28 26.19
CA PHE A 79 -4.18 13.99 27.34
C PHE A 79 -3.53 15.23 27.99
N PRO A 80 -3.21 16.35 27.29
CA PRO A 80 -2.64 17.52 27.94
C PRO A 80 -3.58 18.16 28.96
N GLN A 81 -4.88 18.28 28.64
CA GLN A 81 -5.87 18.83 29.56
C GLN A 81 -6.12 17.88 30.73
N ILE A 82 -6.26 16.58 30.45
CA ILE A 82 -6.47 15.55 31.48
C ILE A 82 -5.27 15.47 32.43
N LYS A 83 -4.05 15.57 31.92
CA LYS A 83 -2.83 15.59 32.74
C LYS A 83 -2.84 16.78 33.71
N LYS A 84 -3.13 17.99 33.22
CA LYS A 84 -3.23 19.20 34.09
C LYS A 84 -4.31 19.04 35.16
N GLN A 85 -5.44 18.41 34.83
CA GLN A 85 -6.53 18.12 35.77
C GLN A 85 -6.07 17.15 36.87
N LEU A 86 -5.46 16.02 36.50
CA LEU A 86 -4.99 15.01 37.45
C LEU A 86 -3.85 15.51 38.34
N GLN A 87 -2.93 16.31 37.79
CA GLN A 87 -1.84 16.94 38.55
C GLN A 87 -2.36 17.89 39.64
N LYS A 88 -3.36 18.71 39.34
CA LYS A 88 -4.01 19.58 40.35
C LYS A 88 -4.65 18.80 41.49
N LEU A 89 -5.01 17.54 41.24
CA LEU A 89 -5.62 16.64 42.20
C LEU A 89 -4.60 15.72 42.89
N GLY A 90 -3.30 15.88 42.57
CA GLY A 90 -2.22 15.07 43.13
C GLY A 90 -2.30 13.59 42.73
N ILE A 91 -2.77 13.31 41.50
CA ILE A 91 -2.80 11.97 40.91
C ILE A 91 -1.67 11.84 39.90
N ASP A 92 -0.78 10.88 40.13
CA ASP A 92 0.23 10.49 39.15
C ASP A 92 -0.41 9.68 38.03
N ALA A 93 -0.08 10.03 36.80
CA ALA A 93 -0.64 9.40 35.61
C ALA A 93 0.43 9.17 34.56
N PHE A 94 0.33 8.03 33.88
CA PHE A 94 1.10 7.69 32.70
C PHE A 94 0.28 7.99 31.45
N ILE A 95 0.95 8.15 30.31
CA ILE A 95 0.28 8.38 29.03
C ILE A 95 0.43 7.12 28.18
N TYR A 96 -0.70 6.61 27.69
CA TYR A 96 -0.72 5.54 26.71
C TYR A 96 -0.63 6.15 25.31
N TYR A 97 0.48 5.88 24.64
CA TYR A 97 0.76 6.45 23.34
C TYR A 97 1.54 5.46 22.49
N SER A 98 1.08 5.22 21.25
CA SER A 98 1.64 4.22 20.33
C SER A 98 2.04 2.89 21.01
N HIS A 99 1.11 2.29 21.77
CA HIS A 99 1.30 1.00 22.49
C HIS A 99 2.30 1.00 23.66
N ASN A 100 2.91 2.14 23.94
CA ASN A 100 3.86 2.32 25.03
C ASN A 100 3.22 3.18 26.13
N ILE A 101 3.76 3.03 27.34
CA ILE A 101 3.32 3.75 28.52
C ILE A 101 4.56 4.39 29.11
N TYR A 102 4.58 5.71 29.10
CA TYR A 102 5.76 6.51 29.42
C TYR A 102 5.63 7.12 30.82
N GLY A 103 6.66 6.91 31.66
CA GLY A 103 6.86 7.65 32.91
C GLY A 103 7.41 9.04 32.62
N LEU A 104 7.02 10.03 33.41
CA LEU A 104 7.50 11.42 33.27
C LEU A 104 9.01 11.49 33.50
N ALA A 105 9.79 11.68 32.43
CA ALA A 105 11.15 12.15 32.53
C ALA A 105 11.13 13.67 32.80
N TYR A 106 11.81 14.10 33.87
CA TYR A 106 12.10 15.50 34.12
C TYR A 106 13.03 16.04 33.04
N ASN A 107 12.73 17.27 32.60
CA ASN A 107 13.43 18.09 31.61
C ASN A 107 13.46 17.54 30.16
N HIS A 108 12.57 18.12 29.35
CA HIS A 108 12.43 17.96 27.88
C HIS A 108 11.96 16.58 27.39
N SER A 109 10.72 16.22 27.73
CA SER A 109 9.99 15.21 26.93
C SER A 109 9.20 15.90 25.82
N ILE A 110 9.16 15.30 24.63
CA ILE A 110 8.28 15.67 23.50
C ILE A 110 6.80 15.78 23.93
N MET A 111 6.43 15.18 25.06
CA MET A 111 5.09 15.13 25.65
C MET A 111 4.55 16.46 26.21
N GLY A 112 5.13 17.60 25.81
CA GLY A 112 4.69 18.95 26.16
C GLY A 112 4.06 19.76 25.02
N TYR A 113 4.11 19.27 23.78
CA TYR A 113 3.62 19.98 22.60
C TYR A 113 2.17 19.54 22.26
N GLU A 114 1.33 20.51 21.91
CA GLU A 114 -0.12 20.29 21.69
C GLU A 114 -0.42 19.76 20.27
N ASP A 115 0.51 19.92 19.32
CA ASP A 115 0.44 19.50 17.92
C ASP A 115 1.85 19.29 17.32
N ALA A 116 1.92 18.64 16.14
CA ALA A 116 3.18 18.46 15.43
C ALA A 116 3.86 19.79 15.06
N GLU A 117 3.13 20.83 14.69
CA GLU A 117 3.72 22.11 14.27
C GLU A 117 4.60 22.71 15.38
N SER A 118 4.08 22.69 16.62
CA SER A 118 4.78 23.13 17.82
C SER A 118 6.02 22.28 18.12
N LEU A 119 5.94 20.97 17.89
CA LEU A 119 7.08 20.08 18.01
C LEU A 119 8.15 20.36 16.93
N TYR A 120 7.76 20.50 15.67
CA TYR A 120 8.68 20.84 14.58
C TYR A 120 9.32 22.21 14.81
N HIS A 121 8.59 23.19 15.34
CA HIS A 121 9.13 24.48 15.73
C HIS A 121 10.18 24.34 16.83
N PHE A 122 9.90 23.56 17.87
CA PHE A 122 10.88 23.27 18.91
C PHE A 122 12.13 22.60 18.35
N LEU A 123 11.97 21.55 17.55
CA LEU A 123 13.09 20.83 16.95
C LEU A 123 13.92 21.75 16.04
N GLY A 124 13.26 22.63 15.28
CA GLY A 124 13.91 23.64 14.43
C GLY A 124 14.66 24.73 15.22
N SER A 125 14.31 24.95 16.50
CA SER A 125 15.03 25.88 17.38
C SER A 125 16.31 25.28 18.00
N ARG A 126 16.51 23.97 17.86
CA ARG A 126 17.67 23.25 18.41
C ARG A 126 18.74 22.99 17.35
N TYR A 127 19.95 22.71 17.83
CA TYR A 127 20.99 22.09 17.00
C TYR A 127 20.81 20.58 17.08
N ILE A 128 20.32 19.95 16.00
CA ILE A 128 19.94 18.53 16.00
C ILE A 128 21.10 17.66 15.51
N ARG A 129 21.52 16.73 16.37
CA ARG A 129 22.52 15.70 16.06
C ARG A 129 21.90 14.30 16.10
N LEU A 130 22.16 13.47 15.11
CA LEU A 130 21.68 12.09 15.05
C LEU A 130 22.76 11.12 15.53
N VAL A 131 22.40 10.23 16.45
CA VAL A 131 23.31 9.25 17.05
C VAL A 131 22.77 7.84 16.81
N GLY A 132 23.58 6.94 16.25
CA GLY A 132 23.21 5.55 15.97
C GLY A 132 23.90 5.02 14.70
N THR A 133 23.56 3.79 14.28
CA THR A 133 24.08 3.25 13.02
C THR A 133 23.76 4.15 11.81
N TYR A 134 24.56 4.01 10.75
CA TYR A 134 24.31 4.71 9.48
C TYR A 134 22.87 4.47 8.99
N LYS A 135 22.41 3.22 8.95
CA LYS A 135 21.04 2.86 8.53
C LYS A 135 19.98 3.63 9.33
N HIS A 136 20.03 3.59 10.66
CA HIS A 136 19.01 4.19 11.51
C HIS A 136 18.97 5.72 11.39
N ARG A 137 20.15 6.37 11.26
CA ARG A 137 20.23 7.81 11.01
C ARG A 137 19.63 8.19 9.66
N GLU A 138 19.91 7.42 8.61
CA GLU A 138 19.34 7.66 7.28
C GLU A 138 17.84 7.31 7.21
N ASP A 139 17.36 6.33 7.98
CA ASP A 139 15.93 6.04 8.13
C ASP A 139 15.20 7.23 8.77
N PHE A 140 15.79 7.79 9.82
CA PHE A 140 15.26 8.95 10.51
C PHE A 140 15.20 10.18 9.58
N LYS A 141 16.30 10.51 8.89
CA LYS A 141 16.34 11.61 7.90
C LYS A 141 15.30 11.44 6.80
N TYR A 142 15.15 10.21 6.30
CA TYR A 142 14.17 9.93 5.26
C TYR A 142 12.75 10.19 5.77
N ILE A 143 12.37 9.69 6.94
CA ILE A 143 11.01 9.84 7.48
C ILE A 143 10.73 11.28 7.91
N PHE A 144 11.65 11.92 8.63
CA PHE A 144 11.54 13.26 9.18
C PHE A 144 12.32 14.29 8.35
N ASP A 145 12.06 14.31 7.05
CA ASP A 145 12.72 15.18 6.06
C ASP A 145 12.49 16.68 6.28
N LYS A 146 11.50 17.05 7.11
CA LYS A 146 11.23 18.43 7.52
C LYS A 146 12.07 18.89 8.71
N ILE A 147 12.72 17.99 9.44
CA ILE A 147 13.60 18.36 10.56
C ILE A 147 14.96 18.76 9.99
N ARG A 148 15.41 19.98 10.31
CA ARG A 148 16.79 20.40 10.02
C ARG A 148 17.73 19.57 10.88
N ILE A 149 18.63 18.84 10.22
CA ILE A 149 19.71 18.09 10.87
C ILE A 149 21.01 18.86 10.66
N ASP A 150 21.73 19.15 11.75
CA ASP A 150 22.90 20.02 11.74
C ASP A 150 24.23 19.23 11.72
N ASP A 151 24.18 17.91 11.50
CA ASP A 151 25.37 17.04 11.51
C ASP A 151 26.21 17.12 10.23
N GLU A 152 27.42 17.65 10.34
CA GLU A 152 28.58 17.27 9.52
C GLU A 152 29.32 16.12 10.25
N TYR A 153 29.24 14.89 9.73
CA TYR A 153 30.11 13.83 10.24
C TYR A 153 31.49 13.91 9.57
N ASP A 154 32.52 14.20 10.35
CA ASP A 154 33.89 13.82 9.99
C ASP A 154 34.03 12.29 10.19
N ILE A 155 34.56 11.62 9.17
CA ILE A 155 34.54 10.17 8.95
C ILE A 155 35.33 9.41 10.04
N ASN A 156 36.06 10.13 10.89
CA ASN A 156 36.99 9.60 11.89
C ASN A 156 36.53 9.75 13.35
N GLY A 157 35.29 10.17 13.62
CA GLY A 157 34.74 10.15 14.98
C GLY A 157 35.31 11.19 15.95
N ASN A 158 36.07 12.17 15.48
CA ASN A 158 36.51 13.30 16.30
C ASN A 158 35.49 14.44 16.25
N CYS A 159 34.94 14.77 17.42
CA CYS A 159 34.09 15.95 17.61
C CYS A 159 34.93 17.22 17.37
N GLY A 160 34.61 17.99 16.34
CA GLY A 160 35.01 19.39 16.27
C GLY A 160 34.46 20.11 17.51
N TRP A 161 35.32 20.77 18.27
CA TRP A 161 34.92 21.48 19.49
C TRP A 161 34.10 22.72 19.09
N TYR A 162 32.77 22.63 19.23
CA TYR A 162 31.90 23.79 19.16
C TYR A 162 31.95 24.57 20.49
N GLY A 163 31.93 25.90 20.43
CA GLY A 163 32.05 26.78 21.61
C GLY A 163 30.88 26.68 22.60
N ASP A 164 31.07 27.11 23.86
CA ASP A 164 30.17 26.83 24.99
C ASP A 164 28.66 27.10 24.75
N ASN A 165 28.29 28.13 23.97
CA ASN A 165 26.88 28.43 23.63
C ASN A 165 26.18 27.33 22.79
N THR A 166 26.92 26.46 22.12
CA THR A 166 26.34 25.37 21.31
C THR A 166 26.01 24.13 22.13
N LYS A 167 26.66 23.91 23.27
CA LYS A 167 26.37 22.76 24.15
C LYS A 167 25.00 22.85 24.79
N GLU A 168 24.55 24.05 25.17
CA GLU A 168 23.23 24.25 25.80
C GLU A 168 22.06 24.11 24.81
N ASN A 169 22.31 24.31 23.51
CA ASN A 169 21.30 24.22 22.45
C ASN A 169 21.36 22.92 21.62
N LEU A 170 22.30 22.04 21.92
CA LEU A 170 22.43 20.72 21.30
C LEU A 170 21.32 19.78 21.81
N LEU A 171 20.63 19.13 20.88
CA LEU A 171 19.71 18.03 21.15
C LEU A 171 20.13 16.81 20.32
N CYS A 172 20.51 15.73 21.00
CA CYS A 172 20.83 14.46 20.37
C CYS A 172 19.56 13.62 20.16
N ILE A 173 19.31 13.18 18.92
CA ILE A 173 18.30 12.16 18.63
C ILE A 173 18.99 10.81 18.57
N LEU A 174 18.67 9.95 19.54
CA LEU A 174 19.17 8.59 19.60
C LEU A 174 18.34 7.71 18.67
N CYS A 175 18.88 7.47 17.48
CA CYS A 175 18.29 6.62 16.44
C CYS A 175 18.37 5.12 16.80
N GLU A 176 19.09 4.76 17.88
CA GLU A 176 19.23 3.40 18.38
C GLU A 176 19.33 3.41 19.91
N LYS A 177 18.77 2.38 20.57
CA LYS A 177 18.69 2.31 22.03
C LYS A 177 19.95 1.80 22.72
N GLU A 178 20.90 1.24 21.96
CA GLU A 178 22.07 0.52 22.50
C GLU A 178 23.35 1.36 22.51
N THR A 179 23.30 2.65 22.15
CA THR A 179 24.50 3.49 22.24
C THR A 179 24.81 3.84 23.69
N ASP A 180 25.95 3.33 24.17
CA ASP A 180 26.46 3.54 25.53
C ASP A 180 26.42 5.02 25.96
N THR A 181 25.79 5.21 27.12
CA THR A 181 25.96 6.30 28.09
C THR A 181 26.49 7.64 27.57
N PHE A 182 25.58 8.54 27.19
CA PHE A 182 25.86 9.97 27.34
C PHE A 182 26.02 10.30 28.82
N GLY A 183 26.99 11.18 29.14
CA GLY A 183 27.08 11.79 30.48
C GLY A 183 25.79 12.56 30.83
N SER A 184 25.60 12.89 32.10
CA SER A 184 24.39 13.57 32.63
C SER A 184 24.06 14.93 31.97
N ASP A 185 24.95 15.46 31.14
CA ASP A 185 24.95 16.86 30.71
C ASP A 185 24.49 17.05 29.25
N VAL A 186 24.00 16.00 28.57
CA VAL A 186 23.54 16.07 27.18
C VAL A 186 22.03 15.87 27.10
N ASN A 187 21.32 16.83 26.49
CA ASN A 187 19.90 16.68 26.18
C ASN A 187 19.74 15.68 25.02
N TYR A 188 18.94 14.64 25.22
CA TYR A 188 18.64 13.67 24.17
C TYR A 188 17.19 13.22 24.20
N ILE A 189 16.70 12.76 23.04
CA ILE A 189 15.42 12.08 22.85
C ILE A 189 15.64 10.82 22.02
N TYR A 190 14.82 9.79 22.23
CA TYR A 190 14.87 8.62 21.35
C TYR A 190 14.09 8.91 20.06
N ALA A 191 14.62 8.48 18.91
CA ALA A 191 13.91 8.59 17.64
C ALA A 191 12.51 7.95 17.69
N GLU A 192 12.36 6.81 18.39
CA GLU A 192 11.07 6.15 18.57
C GLU A 192 10.02 7.05 19.24
N GLU A 193 10.43 7.99 20.10
CA GLU A 193 9.52 8.94 20.74
C GLU A 193 8.97 9.99 19.77
N LEU A 194 9.57 10.11 18.58
CA LEU A 194 9.08 10.97 17.51
C LEU A 194 8.19 10.20 16.52
N PHE A 195 8.27 8.86 16.44
CA PHE A 195 7.56 8.08 15.42
C PHE A 195 6.04 8.21 15.49
N CYS A 196 5.51 8.39 16.68
CA CYS A 196 4.10 8.62 16.96
C CYS A 196 3.55 9.95 16.42
N THR A 197 4.40 10.93 16.13
CA THR A 197 3.96 12.16 15.46
C THR A 197 3.46 11.89 14.05
N LEU A 198 3.89 10.77 13.46
CA LEU A 198 3.39 10.27 12.18
C LEU A 198 1.99 9.69 12.28
N ASP A 199 1.41 9.51 13.48
CA ASP A 199 0.05 9.01 13.62
C ASP A 199 -1.01 10.11 13.42
N GLU A 200 -0.60 11.37 13.26
CA GLU A 200 -1.50 12.49 13.00
C GLU A 200 -2.19 12.40 11.63
N ASP A 201 -1.50 11.85 10.62
CA ASP A 201 -2.08 11.59 9.29
C ASP A 201 -2.58 10.14 9.14
N TYR A 202 -3.06 9.56 10.24
CA TYR A 202 -3.65 8.22 10.25
C TYR A 202 -4.83 8.09 9.28
N ILE A 203 -4.67 7.23 8.27
CA ILE A 203 -5.71 6.87 7.32
C ILE A 203 -6.48 5.66 7.86
N GLU A 204 -7.70 5.86 8.34
CA GLU A 204 -8.50 4.82 9.01
C GLU A 204 -8.76 3.60 8.12
N SER A 205 -9.12 3.80 6.84
CA SER A 205 -9.29 2.70 5.86
C SER A 205 -8.08 1.80 5.70
N SER A 206 -6.87 2.30 5.94
CA SER A 206 -5.67 1.46 5.84
C SER A 206 -5.64 0.38 6.94
N GLY A 207 -6.30 0.62 8.08
CA GLY A 207 -6.19 -0.19 9.29
C GLY A 207 -4.77 -0.21 9.90
N LYS A 208 -3.87 0.65 9.43
CA LYS A 208 -2.44 0.66 9.79
C LYS A 208 -2.06 1.93 10.50
N ILE A 209 -1.23 1.78 11.53
CA ILE A 209 -0.71 2.91 12.30
C ILE A 209 0.71 3.21 11.87
N PRO A 210 0.98 4.42 11.36
CA PRO A 210 2.31 4.82 10.87
C PRO A 210 3.43 4.50 11.85
N SER A 211 3.32 4.88 13.12
CA SER A 211 4.37 4.61 14.10
C SER A 211 4.69 3.12 14.26
N LEU A 212 3.68 2.25 14.26
CA LEU A 212 3.87 0.80 14.29
C LEU A 212 4.45 0.23 12.99
N MET A 213 3.99 0.76 11.85
CA MET A 213 4.57 0.42 10.55
C MET A 213 6.06 0.76 10.53
N LEU A 214 6.41 1.96 11.01
CA LEU A 214 7.78 2.42 11.04
C LEU A 214 8.61 1.51 11.93
N MET A 215 8.17 1.22 13.16
CA MET A 215 8.85 0.27 14.05
C MET A 215 9.13 -1.08 13.37
N LYS A 216 8.17 -1.62 12.61
CA LYS A 216 8.31 -2.91 11.91
C LYS A 216 9.42 -2.89 10.84
N THR A 217 9.56 -1.80 10.08
CA THR A 217 10.61 -1.70 9.05
C THR A 217 11.93 -1.16 9.60
N TYR A 218 11.88 -0.30 10.61
CA TYR A 218 13.06 0.31 11.24
C TYR A 218 13.92 -0.77 11.90
N TYR A 219 13.30 -1.70 12.64
CA TYR A 219 13.98 -2.85 13.26
C TYR A 219 13.88 -4.15 12.45
N GLY A 220 13.36 -4.07 11.22
CA GLY A 220 13.19 -5.24 10.37
C GLY A 220 14.53 -5.77 9.84
N ALA A 221 14.67 -7.09 9.76
CA ALA A 221 15.81 -7.71 9.13
C ALA A 221 15.78 -7.50 7.61
N MET A 222 16.92 -7.08 7.06
CA MET A 222 17.14 -7.00 5.62
C MET A 222 16.98 -8.38 4.98
N GLN A 223 16.28 -8.45 3.85
CA GLN A 223 16.10 -9.67 3.05
C GLN A 223 17.05 -9.67 1.86
N ASP A 224 17.49 -10.87 1.44
CA ASP A 224 18.34 -11.08 0.26
C ASP A 224 17.53 -10.94 -1.03
N GLN A 225 17.19 -9.70 -1.37
CA GLN A 225 16.35 -9.33 -2.50
C GLN A 225 16.82 -8.01 -3.11
N THR A 226 16.63 -7.82 -4.41
CA THR A 226 16.90 -6.54 -5.08
C THR A 226 15.90 -5.46 -4.66
N ILE A 227 16.35 -4.23 -4.50
CA ILE A 227 15.48 -3.08 -4.17
C ILE A 227 14.37 -2.93 -5.22
N CYS A 228 13.11 -2.90 -4.78
CA CYS A 228 11.96 -2.69 -5.66
C CYS A 228 11.64 -1.19 -5.79
N ALA A 229 11.80 -0.63 -6.98
CA ALA A 229 11.52 0.78 -7.27
C ALA A 229 10.04 1.11 -7.52
N ARG A 230 9.17 0.10 -7.62
CA ARG A 230 7.78 0.28 -8.08
C ARG A 230 6.97 1.27 -7.22
N PRO A 231 7.04 1.26 -5.87
CA PRO A 231 6.31 2.21 -5.02
C PRO A 231 6.67 3.68 -5.16
N PHE A 232 7.74 3.98 -5.91
CA PHE A 232 8.21 5.35 -6.14
C PHE A 232 7.59 5.99 -7.39
N TYR A 233 6.99 5.20 -8.28
CA TYR A 233 6.42 5.69 -9.53
C TYR A 233 5.07 5.09 -9.92
N TYR A 234 4.62 4.02 -9.26
CA TYR A 234 3.42 3.27 -9.64
C TYR A 234 2.33 3.33 -8.57
N SER A 235 1.09 3.44 -8.99
CA SER A 235 -0.08 3.16 -8.14
C SER A 235 -1.15 2.35 -8.86
N VAL A 236 -1.97 1.65 -8.07
CA VAL A 236 -3.20 1.00 -8.54
C VAL A 236 -4.35 1.31 -7.59
N ILE A 237 -5.51 1.60 -8.18
CA ILE A 237 -6.79 1.71 -7.47
C ILE A 237 -7.64 0.53 -7.90
N ASN A 238 -7.92 -0.38 -6.95
CA ASN A 238 -8.55 -1.66 -7.25
C ASN A 238 -10.10 -1.58 -7.25
N SER A 239 -10.77 -2.71 -7.43
CA SER A 239 -12.23 -2.74 -7.50
C SER A 239 -12.92 -2.40 -6.18
N VAL A 240 -12.26 -2.47 -5.03
CA VAL A 240 -12.79 -2.02 -3.74
C VAL A 240 -12.31 -0.62 -3.36
N TYR A 241 -11.72 0.11 -4.33
CA TYR A 241 -11.24 1.48 -4.22
C TYR A 241 -10.04 1.65 -3.29
N ASP A 242 -9.39 0.55 -2.93
CA ASP A 242 -8.14 0.58 -2.19
C ASP A 242 -7.00 1.02 -3.09
N PHE A 243 -6.13 1.83 -2.51
CA PHE A 243 -4.93 2.35 -3.13
C PHE A 243 -3.74 1.47 -2.76
N HIS A 244 -3.00 1.02 -3.77
CA HIS A 244 -1.78 0.24 -3.56
C HIS A 244 -0.65 0.77 -4.44
N PHE A 245 0.59 0.49 -4.03
CA PHE A 245 1.79 0.73 -4.86
C PHE A 245 2.09 -0.39 -5.85
N CYS A 246 1.37 -1.50 -5.72
CA CYS A 246 1.52 -2.69 -6.54
C CYS A 246 0.20 -3.46 -6.57
N CYS A 247 0.15 -4.62 -7.25
CA CYS A 247 -1.04 -5.47 -7.20
C CYS A 247 -1.45 -5.76 -5.74
N GLY A 248 -2.75 -5.69 -5.44
CA GLY A 248 -3.27 -5.94 -4.09
C GLY A 248 -2.96 -7.34 -3.56
N ASP A 249 -2.72 -8.31 -4.43
CA ASP A 249 -2.29 -9.67 -4.05
C ASP A 249 -0.84 -9.71 -3.55
N TRP A 250 -0.04 -8.69 -3.86
CA TRP A 250 1.41 -8.63 -3.57
C TRP A 250 1.76 -7.62 -2.48
N SER A 251 0.82 -6.78 -2.05
CA SER A 251 1.07 -5.74 -1.06
C SER A 251 -0.18 -5.28 -0.36
N ASP A 252 -0.02 -4.90 0.91
CA ASP A 252 -1.09 -4.29 1.68
C ASP A 252 -1.55 -2.94 1.07
N SER A 253 -2.84 -2.61 1.22
CA SER A 253 -3.40 -1.29 0.85
C SER A 253 -2.80 -0.17 1.70
N VAL A 254 -2.58 1.01 1.12
CA VAL A 254 -2.11 2.20 1.84
C VAL A 254 -3.22 3.22 2.12
N GLY A 255 -4.45 2.95 1.70
CA GLY A 255 -5.63 3.79 1.96
C GLY A 255 -6.78 3.45 1.02
N ASN A 256 -7.93 4.09 1.22
CA ASN A 256 -9.08 3.98 0.31
C ASN A 256 -9.46 5.35 -0.24
N ILE A 257 -9.60 5.45 -1.57
CA ILE A 257 -9.82 6.76 -2.21
C ILE A 257 -11.21 7.35 -1.93
N LEU A 258 -12.16 6.56 -1.40
CA LEU A 258 -13.46 7.08 -0.98
C LEU A 258 -13.41 7.75 0.39
N GLU A 259 -12.31 7.60 1.14
CA GLU A 259 -12.13 8.18 2.47
C GLU A 259 -11.07 9.29 2.50
N SER A 260 -10.03 9.17 1.68
CA SER A 260 -8.97 10.17 1.55
C SER A 260 -8.63 10.39 0.09
N SER A 261 -8.23 11.61 -0.27
CA SER A 261 -7.86 11.92 -1.65
C SER A 261 -6.60 11.14 -2.10
N PRO A 262 -6.43 10.89 -3.41
CA PRO A 262 -5.23 10.25 -3.93
C PRO A 262 -3.92 10.95 -3.51
N ASP A 263 -3.93 12.28 -3.46
CA ASP A 263 -2.77 13.09 -3.05
C ASP A 263 -2.43 12.92 -1.58
N GLU A 264 -3.43 12.90 -0.69
CA GLU A 264 -3.23 12.61 0.74
C GLU A 264 -2.65 11.21 0.92
N ILE A 265 -3.18 10.20 0.23
CA ILE A 265 -2.71 8.82 0.33
C ILE A 265 -1.26 8.70 -0.17
N TRP A 266 -0.94 9.24 -1.35
CA TRP A 266 0.39 9.12 -1.97
C TRP A 266 1.52 9.77 -1.17
N ASN A 267 1.20 10.86 -0.46
CA ASN A 267 2.14 11.65 0.32
C ASN A 267 2.09 11.38 1.84
N SER A 268 1.22 10.46 2.29
CA SER A 268 1.08 10.09 3.71
C SER A 268 2.34 9.46 4.32
N SER A 269 2.42 9.47 5.65
CA SER A 269 3.38 8.73 6.44
C SER A 269 3.31 7.23 6.13
N ILE A 270 2.11 6.67 5.92
CA ILE A 270 1.93 5.27 5.49
C ILE A 270 2.67 5.02 4.18
N ALA A 271 2.47 5.89 3.19
CA ALA A 271 3.13 5.81 1.89
C ALA A 271 4.67 5.90 2.02
N LYS A 272 5.13 6.86 2.82
CA LYS A 272 6.55 7.10 3.07
C LYS A 272 7.21 5.90 3.75
N ILE A 273 6.60 5.36 4.80
CA ILE A 273 7.08 4.18 5.53
C ILE A 273 7.03 2.93 4.64
N PHE A 274 6.02 2.80 3.79
CA PHE A 274 5.99 1.72 2.82
C PHE A 274 7.22 1.76 1.92
N ARG A 275 7.52 2.92 1.31
CA ARG A 275 8.72 3.14 0.49
C ARG A 275 10.01 2.87 1.27
N LEU A 276 10.08 3.29 2.55
CA LEU A 276 11.22 2.98 3.42
C LEU A 276 11.46 1.47 3.55
N SER A 277 10.40 0.66 3.62
CA SER A 277 10.55 -0.80 3.70
C SER A 277 11.20 -1.43 2.47
N LEU A 278 11.16 -0.76 1.31
CA LEU A 278 11.87 -1.18 0.10
C LEU A 278 13.31 -0.69 0.12
N ILE A 279 13.56 0.54 0.59
CA ILE A 279 14.92 1.09 0.80
C ILE A 279 15.71 0.20 1.75
N ASN A 280 15.08 -0.23 2.84
CA ASN A 280 15.67 -1.11 3.85
C ASN A 280 15.65 -2.59 3.45
N ARG A 281 15.02 -2.95 2.31
CA ARG A 281 14.80 -4.33 1.88
C ARG A 281 14.18 -5.22 2.97
N THR A 282 13.34 -4.65 3.82
CA THR A 282 12.58 -5.41 4.82
C THR A 282 11.27 -5.93 4.24
N TYR A 283 10.77 -5.30 3.17
CA TYR A 283 9.53 -5.65 2.46
C TYR A 283 8.35 -5.88 3.40
N SER A 284 8.30 -5.11 4.50
CA SER A 284 7.45 -5.37 5.67
C SER A 284 5.95 -5.38 5.37
N PHE A 285 5.57 -4.86 4.19
CA PHE A 285 4.19 -4.71 3.72
C PHE A 285 3.96 -5.36 2.35
N CYS A 286 4.91 -6.16 1.88
CA CYS A 286 4.82 -6.93 0.65
C CYS A 286 4.61 -8.41 0.97
N ASN A 287 3.90 -9.11 0.10
CA ASN A 287 3.84 -10.56 0.10
C ASN A 287 5.00 -11.11 -0.74
N VAL A 288 6.13 -11.34 -0.08
CA VAL A 288 7.37 -11.80 -0.74
C VAL A 288 7.23 -13.16 -1.42
N ASN A 289 6.28 -13.99 -0.99
CA ASN A 289 6.05 -15.33 -1.54
C ASN A 289 5.25 -15.32 -2.85
N THR A 290 4.52 -14.23 -3.14
CA THR A 290 3.65 -14.14 -4.33
C THR A 290 4.07 -13.04 -5.31
N CYS A 291 4.93 -12.12 -4.87
CA CYS A 291 5.33 -10.96 -5.66
C CYS A 291 6.27 -11.36 -6.81
N VAL A 292 5.86 -11.09 -8.05
CA VAL A 292 6.66 -11.40 -9.25
C VAL A 292 7.85 -10.46 -9.47
N HIS A 293 7.88 -9.33 -8.75
CA HIS A 293 8.97 -8.35 -8.84
C HIS A 293 10.10 -8.66 -7.87
N LEU A 294 9.87 -9.53 -6.89
CA LEU A 294 10.87 -9.99 -5.95
C LEU A 294 11.36 -11.35 -6.47
N LYS A 295 12.64 -11.42 -6.85
CA LYS A 295 13.24 -12.62 -7.43
C LYS A 295 14.08 -13.34 -6.37
N PRO A 296 14.23 -14.67 -6.44
CA PRO A 296 15.09 -15.44 -5.52
C PRO A 296 16.61 -15.18 -5.70
N GLN A 297 17.02 -14.10 -6.38
CA GLN A 297 18.42 -13.77 -6.55
C GLN A 297 18.87 -12.85 -5.41
N ALA A 298 19.79 -13.35 -4.59
CA ALA A 298 20.37 -12.60 -3.50
C ALA A 298 21.13 -11.38 -4.03
N ASP A 299 20.75 -10.20 -3.55
CA ASP A 299 21.54 -8.98 -3.67
C ASP A 299 21.97 -8.57 -2.26
N THR A 300 23.24 -8.78 -1.96
CA THR A 300 23.86 -8.47 -0.66
C THR A 300 24.55 -7.10 -0.67
N THR A 301 24.46 -6.33 -1.76
CA THR A 301 25.13 -5.02 -1.84
C THR A 301 24.44 -4.02 -0.91
N ASP A 302 25.20 -3.32 -0.07
CA ASP A 302 24.66 -2.32 0.88
C ASP A 302 24.56 -0.92 0.26
N LYS A 303 24.06 -0.84 -0.99
CA LYS A 303 23.88 0.43 -1.69
C LYS A 303 22.47 0.98 -1.45
N ARG A 304 22.31 1.66 -0.30
CA ARG A 304 21.07 2.35 0.05
C ARG A 304 20.64 3.33 -1.06
N MET A 305 19.37 3.25 -1.48
CA MET A 305 18.74 4.11 -2.49
C MET A 305 19.33 4.11 -3.92
N ALA A 306 20.39 3.34 -4.19
CA ALA A 306 20.98 3.30 -5.53
C ALA A 306 19.99 2.74 -6.55
N GLY A 307 19.76 3.50 -7.64
CA GLY A 307 18.85 3.09 -8.71
C GLY A 307 17.36 3.33 -8.42
N LEU A 308 17.00 3.94 -7.28
CA LEU A 308 15.63 4.38 -7.03
C LEU A 308 15.34 5.70 -7.76
N PRO A 309 14.18 5.83 -8.43
CA PRO A 309 13.77 7.10 -9.00
C PRO A 309 13.34 8.08 -7.89
N GLU A 310 13.49 9.36 -8.16
CA GLU A 310 12.93 10.41 -7.31
C GLU A 310 11.40 10.26 -7.25
N THR A 311 10.84 10.33 -6.03
CA THR A 311 9.39 10.24 -5.83
C THR A 311 8.77 11.58 -6.25
N LYS A 312 8.01 11.56 -7.34
CA LYS A 312 7.21 12.72 -7.76
C LYS A 312 6.00 12.91 -6.83
N HIS A 313 5.38 14.09 -6.87
CA HIS A 313 4.13 14.37 -6.13
C HIS A 313 2.94 13.49 -6.54
N ILE A 314 3.01 12.85 -7.71
CA ILE A 314 2.01 11.92 -8.24
C ILE A 314 2.72 10.68 -8.82
N PRO A 315 2.03 9.54 -8.98
CA PRO A 315 2.58 8.40 -9.70
C PRO A 315 2.84 8.71 -11.17
N ASP A 316 3.96 8.21 -11.70
CA ASP A 316 4.25 8.22 -13.14
C ASP A 316 3.29 7.27 -13.89
N VAL A 317 2.93 6.16 -13.26
CA VAL A 317 2.03 5.14 -13.81
C VAL A 317 0.84 4.94 -12.87
N LEU A 318 -0.37 5.18 -13.40
CA LEU A 318 -1.63 5.05 -12.66
C LEU A 318 -2.46 3.93 -13.26
N GLU A 319 -2.72 2.86 -12.50
CA GLU A 319 -3.63 1.78 -12.89
C GLU A 319 -4.99 1.93 -12.19
N ILE A 320 -6.08 1.83 -12.97
CA ILE A 320 -7.44 1.96 -12.43
C ILE A 320 -8.29 0.74 -12.82
N GLY A 321 -8.77 0.04 -11.80
CA GLY A 321 -9.62 -1.16 -11.92
C GLY A 321 -10.87 -1.09 -11.05
N ILE A 322 -11.57 0.04 -11.03
CA ILE A 322 -12.67 0.33 -10.07
C ILE A 322 -14.05 -0.24 -10.47
N ASP A 323 -14.28 -0.52 -11.76
CA ASP A 323 -15.57 -0.96 -12.29
C ASP A 323 -15.51 -2.40 -12.83
N LYS A 324 -16.48 -3.22 -12.43
CA LYS A 324 -16.63 -4.61 -12.87
C LYS A 324 -17.59 -4.76 -14.06
N THR A 325 -18.23 -3.68 -14.53
CA THR A 325 -19.16 -3.72 -15.67
C THR A 325 -18.51 -4.30 -16.92
N CYS A 326 -19.11 -5.33 -17.53
CA CYS A 326 -18.55 -6.03 -18.69
C CYS A 326 -19.66 -6.68 -19.53
N ASN A 327 -19.50 -6.63 -20.87
CA ASN A 327 -20.42 -7.25 -21.82
C ASN A 327 -20.23 -8.77 -21.96
N LEU A 328 -19.11 -9.30 -21.47
CA LEU A 328 -18.81 -10.73 -21.43
C LEU A 328 -18.96 -11.27 -20.01
N PHE A 329 -19.18 -12.58 -19.93
CA PHE A 329 -19.29 -13.29 -18.66
C PHE A 329 -18.38 -14.52 -18.65
N CYS A 330 -17.09 -14.30 -18.86
CA CYS A 330 -16.10 -15.36 -19.01
C CYS A 330 -16.14 -16.34 -17.84
N LYS A 331 -16.02 -17.65 -18.14
CA LYS A 331 -16.12 -18.77 -17.18
C LYS A 331 -15.21 -18.59 -15.97
N SER A 332 -14.03 -18.01 -16.16
CA SER A 332 -13.05 -17.75 -15.10
C SER A 332 -13.24 -16.45 -14.33
N CYS A 333 -14.16 -15.58 -14.76
CA CYS A 333 -14.32 -14.23 -14.21
C CYS A 333 -15.64 -14.01 -13.48
N ARG A 334 -16.75 -14.55 -14.00
CA ARG A 334 -18.12 -14.28 -13.52
C ARG A 334 -19.14 -15.19 -14.17
N ASP A 335 -20.26 -15.43 -13.51
CA ASP A 335 -21.33 -16.30 -14.04
C ASP A 335 -22.34 -15.60 -14.95
N CYS A 336 -22.45 -14.27 -14.84
CA CYS A 336 -23.38 -13.48 -15.63
C CYS A 336 -22.77 -12.14 -16.05
N VAL A 337 -23.43 -11.48 -17.01
CA VAL A 337 -23.10 -10.10 -17.41
C VAL A 337 -23.26 -9.19 -16.19
N ILE A 338 -22.22 -8.42 -15.89
CA ILE A 338 -22.24 -7.45 -14.79
C ILE A 338 -22.48 -6.07 -15.37
N VAL A 339 -23.48 -5.38 -14.83
CA VAL A 339 -23.67 -3.93 -14.96
C VAL A 339 -23.83 -3.39 -13.54
N GLU A 340 -22.88 -2.58 -13.10
CA GLU A 340 -22.91 -2.04 -11.74
C GLU A 340 -24.19 -1.22 -11.52
N ASN A 341 -24.86 -1.45 -10.39
CA ASN A 341 -26.13 -0.81 -10.03
C ASN A 341 -26.20 -0.48 -8.53
N GLY A 342 -27.27 0.18 -8.11
CA GLY A 342 -27.54 0.45 -6.70
C GLY A 342 -26.45 1.26 -5.98
N GLY A 343 -26.11 0.87 -4.75
CA GLY A 343 -25.08 1.53 -3.94
C GLY A 343 -23.66 1.35 -4.49
N ARG A 344 -23.40 0.25 -5.20
CA ARG A 344 -22.11 -0.03 -5.79
C ARG A 344 -21.80 0.89 -6.96
N LYS A 345 -22.78 1.12 -7.86
CA LYS A 345 -22.68 2.14 -8.92
C LYS A 345 -22.35 3.52 -8.35
N ARG A 346 -23.07 3.96 -7.31
CA ARG A 346 -22.83 5.26 -6.67
C ARG A 346 -21.41 5.40 -6.15
N LYS A 347 -20.87 4.38 -5.46
CA LYS A 347 -19.48 4.38 -5.00
C LYS A 347 -18.48 4.45 -6.15
N THR A 348 -18.72 3.73 -7.23
CA THR A 348 -17.85 3.77 -8.42
C THR A 348 -17.89 5.13 -9.12
N GLU A 349 -19.06 5.77 -9.22
CA GLU A 349 -19.20 7.13 -9.75
C GLU A 349 -18.52 8.18 -8.84
N MET A 350 -18.63 8.03 -7.52
CA MET A 350 -17.88 8.87 -6.57
C MET A 350 -16.36 8.69 -6.73
N ALA A 351 -15.88 7.45 -6.83
CA ALA A 351 -14.46 7.16 -7.06
C ALA A 351 -13.97 7.78 -8.38
N ARG A 352 -14.77 7.70 -9.45
CA ARG A 352 -14.50 8.37 -10.73
C ARG A 352 -14.31 9.87 -10.53
N ASP A 353 -15.24 10.52 -9.83
CA ASP A 353 -15.20 11.97 -9.61
C ASP A 353 -13.98 12.40 -8.80
N ILE A 354 -13.61 11.63 -7.78
CA ILE A 354 -12.39 11.85 -6.97
C ILE A 354 -11.12 11.73 -7.83
N ILE A 355 -11.04 10.70 -8.69
CA ILE A 355 -9.89 10.51 -9.58
C ILE A 355 -9.82 11.66 -10.61
N ILE A 356 -10.95 12.07 -11.18
CA ILE A 356 -11.02 13.19 -12.11
C ILE A 356 -10.56 14.49 -11.43
N SER A 357 -11.11 14.80 -10.25
CA SER A 357 -10.83 16.06 -9.55
C SER A 357 -9.39 16.15 -9.03
N SER A 358 -8.71 15.02 -8.79
CA SER A 358 -7.29 14.99 -8.44
C SER A 358 -6.36 15.52 -9.54
N GLY A 359 -6.81 15.57 -10.80
CA GLY A 359 -5.97 15.97 -11.94
C GLY A 359 -4.91 14.93 -12.35
N TRP A 360 -4.85 13.77 -11.67
CA TRP A 360 -3.84 12.73 -11.95
C TRP A 360 -3.97 12.13 -13.36
N LEU A 361 -5.19 12.04 -13.89
CA LEU A 361 -5.42 11.49 -15.23
C LEU A 361 -4.73 12.30 -16.34
N GLU A 362 -4.59 13.60 -16.16
CA GLU A 362 -3.93 14.49 -17.14
C GLU A 362 -2.43 14.61 -16.90
N SER A 363 -1.98 14.33 -15.67
CA SER A 363 -0.61 14.58 -15.21
C SER A 363 0.27 13.32 -15.18
N CYS A 364 -0.32 12.12 -15.03
CA CYS A 364 0.43 10.88 -15.07
C CYS A 364 1.02 10.63 -16.46
N ASN A 365 2.16 9.96 -16.52
CA ASN A 365 2.84 9.65 -17.77
C ASN A 365 2.17 8.47 -18.48
N THR A 366 1.76 7.43 -17.73
CA THR A 366 1.04 6.28 -18.29
C THR A 366 -0.21 5.96 -17.47
N LEU A 367 -1.35 5.96 -18.16
CA LEU A 367 -2.61 5.47 -17.62
C LEU A 367 -2.83 4.00 -18.01
N LEU A 368 -3.07 3.12 -17.05
CA LEU A 368 -3.46 1.73 -17.24
C LEU A 368 -4.96 1.59 -16.92
N LEU A 369 -5.74 1.13 -17.89
CA LEU A 369 -7.18 0.91 -17.71
C LEU A 369 -7.60 -0.52 -18.05
N GLY A 370 -8.50 -1.05 -17.22
CA GLY A 370 -9.14 -2.36 -17.41
C GLY A 370 -8.68 -3.42 -16.41
N GLY A 371 -9.01 -4.68 -16.69
CA GLY A 371 -8.63 -5.83 -15.87
C GLY A 371 -9.69 -6.33 -14.88
N GLN A 372 -10.72 -5.52 -14.57
CA GLN A 372 -11.86 -5.94 -13.73
C GLN A 372 -13.21 -5.92 -14.51
N GLY A 373 -13.32 -5.07 -15.52
CA GLY A 373 -14.47 -4.93 -16.41
C GLY A 373 -14.02 -4.63 -17.84
N GLU A 374 -14.97 -4.34 -18.74
CA GLU A 374 -14.69 -3.96 -20.12
C GLU A 374 -14.72 -2.44 -20.29
N VAL A 375 -13.58 -1.88 -20.71
CA VAL A 375 -13.33 -0.44 -20.81
C VAL A 375 -14.25 0.29 -21.79
N PHE A 376 -14.70 -0.37 -22.86
CA PHE A 376 -15.66 0.22 -23.82
C PHE A 376 -17.13 0.01 -23.44
N PHE A 377 -17.41 -0.92 -22.51
CA PHE A 377 -18.77 -1.17 -22.04
C PHE A 377 -19.12 -0.32 -20.82
N SER A 378 -18.18 -0.16 -19.89
CA SER A 378 -18.34 0.69 -18.70
C SER A 378 -18.37 2.17 -19.07
N ASN A 379 -19.42 2.88 -18.63
CA ASN A 379 -19.46 4.34 -18.75
C ASN A 379 -18.40 5.02 -17.89
N VAL A 380 -18.12 4.47 -16.70
CA VAL A 380 -17.08 4.98 -15.80
C VAL A 380 -15.71 4.94 -16.48
N TYR A 381 -15.32 3.80 -17.06
CA TYR A 381 -14.03 3.71 -17.75
C TYR A 381 -13.99 4.60 -18.99
N LYS A 382 -15.07 4.71 -19.77
CA LYS A 382 -15.11 5.65 -20.91
C LYS A 382 -14.90 7.09 -20.45
N GLU A 383 -15.54 7.50 -19.36
CA GLU A 383 -15.36 8.85 -18.80
C GLU A 383 -13.91 9.06 -18.34
N LEU A 384 -13.33 8.15 -17.56
CA LEU A 384 -11.91 8.26 -17.14
C LEU A 384 -10.95 8.29 -18.34
N MET A 385 -11.19 7.43 -19.33
CA MET A 385 -10.37 7.26 -20.53
C MET A 385 -10.40 8.49 -21.44
N PHE A 386 -11.53 9.19 -21.53
CA PHE A 386 -11.69 10.34 -22.44
C PHE A 386 -11.81 11.70 -21.74
N HIS A 387 -11.78 11.76 -20.40
CA HIS A 387 -11.91 13.00 -19.62
C HIS A 387 -10.83 14.04 -19.95
N GLY A 388 -11.19 15.32 -19.89
CA GLY A 388 -10.28 16.45 -20.07
C GLY A 388 -10.03 16.79 -21.54
N GLY A 389 -9.55 18.02 -21.80
CA GLY A 389 -9.29 18.51 -23.16
C GLY A 389 -7.88 18.20 -23.68
N GLY A 390 -6.92 17.93 -22.79
CA GLY A 390 -5.52 17.74 -23.15
C GLY A 390 -5.22 16.38 -23.79
N LYS A 391 -4.21 16.34 -24.66
CA LYS A 391 -3.63 15.10 -25.20
C LYS A 391 -2.66 14.49 -24.18
N ARG A 392 -2.98 13.31 -23.68
CA ARG A 392 -2.24 12.58 -22.63
C ARG A 392 -1.04 11.82 -23.20
N SER A 393 -0.06 11.52 -22.36
CA SER A 393 1.20 10.90 -22.76
C SER A 393 1.04 9.46 -23.26
N SER A 394 0.53 8.55 -22.43
CA SER A 394 0.43 7.13 -22.80
C SER A 394 -0.79 6.45 -22.19
N LEU A 395 -1.39 5.52 -22.94
CA LEU A 395 -2.42 4.59 -22.49
C LEU A 395 -1.96 3.15 -22.68
N ASP A 396 -2.03 2.34 -21.62
CA ASP A 396 -1.96 0.88 -21.69
C ASP A 396 -3.36 0.33 -21.40
N LEU A 397 -4.03 -0.08 -22.47
CA LEU A 397 -5.43 -0.47 -22.47
C LEU A 397 -5.58 -1.98 -22.47
N ARG A 398 -6.25 -2.53 -21.46
CA ARG A 398 -6.63 -3.94 -21.41
C ARG A 398 -8.11 -4.08 -21.76
N THR A 399 -8.40 -4.86 -22.78
CA THR A 399 -9.77 -5.06 -23.29
C THR A 399 -10.02 -6.51 -23.69
N ASN A 400 -11.28 -6.92 -23.75
CA ASN A 400 -11.69 -8.15 -24.41
C ASN A 400 -11.73 -8.04 -25.95
N GLY A 401 -11.55 -6.84 -26.50
CA GLY A 401 -11.43 -6.57 -27.94
C GLY A 401 -12.75 -6.55 -28.72
N THR A 402 -13.87 -6.98 -28.15
CA THR A 402 -15.15 -7.13 -28.88
C THR A 402 -15.84 -5.80 -29.20
N LEU A 403 -15.50 -4.72 -28.50
CA LEU A 403 -16.13 -3.40 -28.61
C LEU A 403 -15.18 -2.30 -29.11
N LEU A 404 -13.92 -2.63 -29.41
CA LEU A 404 -12.90 -1.69 -29.89
C LEU A 404 -13.07 -1.44 -31.39
N THR A 405 -14.06 -0.63 -31.75
CA THR A 405 -14.31 -0.21 -33.12
C THR A 405 -13.25 0.78 -33.60
N GLU A 406 -13.17 0.99 -34.92
CA GLU A 406 -12.33 2.03 -35.52
C GLU A 406 -12.65 3.43 -34.97
N GLU A 407 -13.93 3.74 -34.73
CA GLU A 407 -14.35 5.00 -34.10
C GLU A 407 -13.70 5.18 -32.71
N TYR A 408 -13.69 4.14 -31.89
CA TYR A 408 -13.03 4.20 -30.58
C TYR A 408 -11.52 4.34 -30.72
N PHE A 409 -10.90 3.62 -31.67
CA PHE A 409 -9.47 3.75 -31.93
C PHE A 409 -9.08 5.19 -32.31
N GLU A 410 -9.84 5.84 -33.19
CA GLU A 410 -9.56 7.23 -33.58
C GLU A 410 -9.73 8.20 -32.39
N LYS A 411 -10.73 7.99 -31.54
CA LYS A 411 -10.87 8.76 -30.27
C LYS A 411 -9.66 8.58 -29.37
N LEU A 412 -9.15 7.35 -29.23
CA LEU A 412 -7.94 7.07 -28.45
C LEU A 412 -6.71 7.78 -29.03
N LYS A 413 -6.52 7.73 -30.34
CA LYS A 413 -5.38 8.38 -31.03
C LYS A 413 -5.40 9.91 -30.92
N ILE A 414 -6.59 10.51 -30.90
CA ILE A 414 -6.73 11.94 -30.60
C ILE A 414 -6.30 12.21 -29.15
N LYS A 415 -6.78 11.38 -28.22
CA LYS A 415 -6.60 11.59 -26.78
C LYS A 415 -5.20 11.28 -26.25
N TYR A 416 -4.48 10.33 -26.84
CA TYR A 416 -3.19 9.84 -26.35
C TYR A 416 -2.07 9.94 -27.39
N ARG A 417 -0.85 10.21 -26.96
CA ARG A 417 0.33 10.22 -27.84
C ARG A 417 0.85 8.81 -28.12
N LYS A 418 0.81 7.93 -27.12
CA LYS A 418 1.20 6.53 -27.22
C LYS A 418 0.06 5.61 -26.83
N LEU A 419 -0.15 4.56 -27.63
CA LEU A 419 -1.16 3.54 -27.43
C LEU A 419 -0.52 2.16 -27.33
N LYS A 420 -0.74 1.52 -26.18
CA LYS A 420 -0.47 0.11 -25.96
C LYS A 420 -1.79 -0.59 -25.75
N ILE A 421 -2.11 -1.57 -26.60
CA ILE A 421 -3.38 -2.31 -26.54
C ILE A 421 -3.10 -3.78 -26.32
N ILE A 422 -3.67 -4.31 -25.24
CA ILE A 422 -3.56 -5.70 -24.82
C ILE A 422 -4.95 -6.33 -24.87
N VAL A 423 -5.12 -7.34 -25.72
CA VAL A 423 -6.41 -8.00 -25.95
C VAL A 423 -6.42 -9.40 -25.33
N SER A 424 -7.30 -9.63 -24.36
CA SER A 424 -7.50 -10.96 -23.77
C SER A 424 -8.54 -11.76 -24.54
N ILE A 425 -8.09 -12.84 -25.19
CA ILE A 425 -8.89 -13.64 -26.13
C ILE A 425 -9.24 -15.02 -25.54
N ASP A 426 -8.25 -15.67 -24.93
CA ASP A 426 -8.36 -16.99 -24.28
C ASP A 426 -8.71 -18.18 -25.20
N ALA A 427 -8.69 -18.02 -26.52
CA ALA A 427 -8.97 -19.09 -27.50
C ALA A 427 -8.43 -18.75 -28.90
N ALA A 428 -8.11 -19.76 -29.70
CA ALA A 428 -7.86 -19.64 -31.15
C ALA A 428 -9.05 -20.11 -32.00
N ASP A 429 -10.00 -20.87 -31.42
CA ASP A 429 -11.22 -21.34 -32.09
C ASP A 429 -12.51 -20.69 -31.55
N LYS A 430 -13.51 -20.52 -32.42
CA LYS A 430 -14.83 -19.95 -32.09
C LYS A 430 -15.59 -20.77 -31.05
N THR A 431 -15.47 -22.09 -31.08
CA THR A 431 -16.14 -23.00 -30.14
C THR A 431 -15.58 -22.82 -28.74
N THR A 432 -14.25 -22.84 -28.62
CA THR A 432 -13.55 -22.63 -27.35
C THR A 432 -13.77 -21.22 -26.82
N TYR A 433 -13.73 -20.21 -27.69
CA TYR A 433 -14.08 -18.84 -27.33
C TYR A 433 -15.49 -18.74 -26.74
N ARG A 434 -16.50 -19.32 -27.40
CA ARG A 434 -17.89 -19.30 -26.91
C ARG A 434 -18.03 -20.00 -25.56
N LYS A 435 -17.29 -21.09 -25.35
CA LYS A 435 -17.25 -21.82 -24.08
C LYS A 435 -16.59 -21.02 -22.96
N LEU A 436 -15.46 -20.35 -23.24
CA LEU A 436 -14.64 -19.69 -22.22
C LEU A 436 -15.03 -18.24 -21.96
N ARG A 437 -15.25 -17.45 -23.00
CA ARG A 437 -15.46 -16.00 -22.89
C ARG A 437 -16.92 -15.62 -22.66
N ARG A 438 -17.87 -16.41 -23.19
CA ARG A 438 -19.34 -16.31 -23.06
C ARG A 438 -19.92 -14.89 -23.26
N SER A 439 -20.82 -14.75 -24.23
CA SER A 439 -21.37 -13.45 -24.64
C SER A 439 -22.86 -13.58 -24.99
N ASN A 440 -23.65 -12.55 -24.65
CA ASN A 440 -25.02 -12.42 -25.16
C ASN A 440 -25.06 -11.90 -26.60
N ASN A 441 -23.95 -11.36 -27.10
CA ASN A 441 -23.79 -10.98 -28.50
C ASN A 441 -23.26 -12.17 -29.31
N VAL A 442 -24.11 -12.69 -30.21
CA VAL A 442 -23.82 -13.84 -31.08
C VAL A 442 -22.65 -13.59 -32.05
N ASP A 443 -22.42 -12.32 -32.39
CA ASP A 443 -21.37 -11.85 -33.30
C ASP A 443 -20.08 -11.48 -32.58
N SER A 444 -20.00 -11.71 -31.26
CA SER A 444 -18.83 -11.30 -30.45
C SER A 444 -17.49 -11.85 -30.97
N TRP A 445 -17.45 -13.08 -31.48
CA TRP A 445 -16.25 -13.65 -32.11
C TRP A 445 -15.89 -12.94 -33.42
N ASP A 446 -16.89 -12.66 -34.24
CA ASP A 446 -16.69 -12.05 -35.56
C ASP A 446 -16.27 -10.57 -35.39
N ASN A 447 -16.84 -9.87 -34.41
CA ASN A 447 -16.43 -8.54 -33.98
C ASN A 447 -14.99 -8.53 -33.45
N LEU A 448 -14.62 -9.48 -32.60
CA LEU A 448 -13.24 -9.63 -32.14
C LEU A 448 -12.28 -9.81 -33.32
N GLY A 449 -12.58 -10.73 -34.24
CA GLY A 449 -11.76 -10.96 -35.42
C GLY A 449 -11.57 -9.70 -36.27
N LYS A 450 -12.65 -8.97 -36.54
CA LYS A 450 -12.61 -7.68 -37.26
C LYS A 450 -11.74 -6.64 -36.54
N ASN A 451 -11.91 -6.49 -35.23
CA ASN A 451 -11.18 -5.50 -34.44
C ASN A 451 -9.69 -5.85 -34.33
N LEU A 452 -9.34 -7.15 -34.21
CA LEU A 452 -7.94 -7.59 -34.23
C LEU A 452 -7.25 -7.30 -35.56
N GLN A 453 -7.95 -7.47 -36.69
CA GLN A 453 -7.41 -7.12 -38.00
C GLN A 453 -7.19 -5.60 -38.12
N MET A 454 -8.15 -4.79 -37.67
CA MET A 454 -7.97 -3.33 -37.61
C MET A 454 -6.75 -2.95 -36.76
N LEU A 455 -6.56 -3.56 -35.58
CA LEU A 455 -5.38 -3.31 -34.76
C LEU A 455 -4.07 -3.72 -35.42
N ALA A 456 -4.07 -4.86 -36.14
CA ALA A 456 -2.91 -5.31 -36.91
C ALA A 456 -2.53 -4.28 -38.00
N GLU A 457 -3.52 -3.73 -38.70
CA GLU A 457 -3.32 -2.67 -39.70
C GLU A 457 -2.77 -1.40 -39.05
N LYS A 458 -3.38 -0.95 -37.94
CA LYS A 458 -2.93 0.23 -37.18
C LYS A 458 -1.51 0.06 -36.62
N ARG A 459 -1.15 -1.15 -36.19
CA ARG A 459 0.22 -1.47 -35.75
C ARG A 459 1.19 -1.40 -36.92
N LYS A 460 0.84 -1.97 -38.07
CA LYS A 460 1.67 -2.01 -39.28
C LYS A 460 1.93 -0.62 -39.86
N CYS A 461 0.97 0.29 -39.84
CA CYS A 461 1.16 1.67 -40.32
C CYS A 461 1.77 2.62 -39.28
N GLY A 462 2.05 2.15 -38.06
CA GLY A 462 2.68 2.95 -37.00
C GLY A 462 1.73 3.86 -36.21
N GLU A 463 0.40 3.67 -36.35
CA GLU A 463 -0.61 4.40 -35.56
C GLU A 463 -0.83 3.80 -34.16
N LEU A 464 -0.46 2.53 -33.96
CA LEU A 464 -0.47 1.83 -32.68
C LEU A 464 0.97 1.49 -32.27
N ASP A 465 1.40 1.92 -31.09
CA ASP A 465 2.78 1.74 -30.62
C ASP A 465 3.08 0.29 -30.21
N TYR A 466 2.10 -0.38 -29.59
CA TYR A 466 2.26 -1.76 -29.12
C TYR A 466 0.95 -2.54 -29.15
N PHE A 467 1.01 -3.75 -29.72
CA PHE A 467 -0.12 -4.67 -29.82
C PHE A 467 0.24 -6.04 -29.24
N GLN A 468 -0.54 -6.50 -28.26
CA GLN A 468 -0.37 -7.80 -27.63
C GLN A 468 -1.70 -8.55 -27.51
N ILE A 469 -1.63 -9.87 -27.67
CA ILE A 469 -2.74 -10.77 -27.40
C ILE A 469 -2.42 -11.71 -26.24
N ASN A 470 -3.41 -11.98 -25.40
CA ASN A 470 -3.28 -12.81 -24.22
C ASN A 470 -4.19 -14.04 -24.29
N MET A 471 -3.67 -15.16 -23.80
CA MET A 471 -4.45 -16.34 -23.50
C MET A 471 -4.17 -16.84 -22.08
N CYS A 472 -5.23 -16.93 -21.30
CA CYS A 472 -5.24 -17.63 -20.01
C CYS A 472 -5.31 -19.14 -20.27
N VAL A 473 -4.16 -19.81 -20.15
CA VAL A 473 -4.01 -21.24 -20.42
C VAL A 473 -4.71 -22.04 -19.35
N GLN A 474 -5.61 -22.91 -19.80
CA GLN A 474 -6.43 -23.79 -18.99
C GLN A 474 -6.70 -25.10 -19.73
N TRP A 475 -7.24 -26.10 -19.02
CA TRP A 475 -7.51 -27.42 -19.60
C TRP A 475 -8.35 -27.37 -20.89
N ASP A 476 -9.29 -26.44 -20.98
CA ASP A 476 -10.20 -26.30 -22.11
C ASP A 476 -9.53 -25.72 -23.38
N ASN A 477 -8.36 -25.06 -23.29
CA ASN A 477 -7.72 -24.37 -24.44
C ASN A 477 -6.23 -24.69 -24.66
N TYR A 478 -5.56 -25.46 -23.82
CA TYR A 478 -4.11 -25.66 -23.96
C TYR A 478 -3.70 -26.27 -25.32
N ARG A 479 -4.57 -27.08 -25.93
CA ARG A 479 -4.35 -27.67 -27.26
C ARG A 479 -4.33 -26.62 -28.38
N GLU A 480 -4.85 -25.42 -28.12
CA GLU A 480 -4.89 -24.30 -29.06
C GLU A 480 -3.65 -23.39 -28.97
N ILE A 481 -2.71 -23.63 -28.04
CA ILE A 481 -1.46 -22.84 -27.94
C ILE A 481 -0.75 -22.70 -29.30
N PRO A 482 -0.53 -23.77 -30.10
CA PRO A 482 0.12 -23.63 -31.40
C PRO A 482 -0.64 -22.70 -32.35
N ALA A 483 -1.95 -22.88 -32.46
CA ALA A 483 -2.81 -22.09 -33.34
C ALA A 483 -2.89 -20.62 -32.88
N PHE A 484 -2.91 -20.38 -31.57
CA PHE A 484 -2.94 -19.04 -30.99
C PHE A 484 -1.65 -18.26 -31.28
N ILE A 485 -0.48 -18.92 -31.15
CA ILE A 485 0.81 -18.33 -31.51
C ILE A 485 0.84 -17.99 -33.00
N GLN A 486 0.45 -18.93 -33.87
CA GLN A 486 0.42 -18.69 -35.31
C GLN A 486 -0.54 -17.56 -35.69
N TRP A 487 -1.65 -17.40 -34.97
CA TRP A 487 -2.57 -16.29 -35.19
C TRP A 487 -1.94 -14.94 -34.81
N GLY A 488 -1.23 -14.89 -33.68
CA GLY A 488 -0.45 -13.72 -33.27
C GLY A 488 0.61 -13.32 -34.31
N GLU A 489 1.32 -14.30 -34.87
CA GLU A 489 2.29 -14.06 -35.95
C GLU A 489 1.64 -13.45 -37.19
N LYS A 490 0.49 -13.99 -37.63
CA LYS A 490 -0.28 -13.46 -38.78
C LYS A 490 -0.78 -12.04 -38.54
N LEU A 491 -1.20 -11.73 -37.31
CA LEU A 491 -1.61 -10.38 -36.90
C LEU A 491 -0.42 -9.41 -36.76
N GLY A 492 0.82 -9.92 -36.78
CA GLY A 492 2.01 -9.09 -36.60
C GLY A 492 2.11 -8.48 -35.20
N VAL A 493 1.59 -9.15 -34.17
CA VAL A 493 1.64 -8.65 -32.79
C VAL A 493 3.09 -8.52 -32.29
N ASP A 494 3.30 -7.61 -31.35
CA ASP A 494 4.57 -7.47 -30.64
C ASP A 494 4.76 -8.59 -29.63
N LYS A 495 3.66 -9.08 -29.04
CA LYS A 495 3.70 -10.14 -28.03
C LYS A 495 2.45 -11.04 -28.03
N VAL A 496 2.70 -12.34 -27.89
CA VAL A 496 1.73 -13.35 -27.46
C VAL A 496 2.08 -13.72 -26.02
N TYR A 497 1.16 -13.46 -25.09
CA TYR A 497 1.40 -13.65 -23.66
C TYR A 497 0.48 -14.71 -23.09
N LEU A 498 1.09 -15.75 -22.50
CA LEU A 498 0.42 -16.96 -22.04
C LEU A 498 0.52 -17.03 -20.52
N THR A 499 -0.61 -16.93 -19.82
CA THR A 499 -0.65 -16.97 -18.34
C THR A 499 -1.37 -18.20 -17.85
N PRO A 500 -1.00 -18.80 -16.71
CA PRO A 500 -1.76 -19.89 -16.15
C PRO A 500 -3.09 -19.38 -15.58
N ILE A 501 -4.14 -20.19 -15.69
CA ILE A 501 -5.40 -19.90 -15.00
C ILE A 501 -5.21 -19.89 -13.48
N ARG A 502 -5.87 -18.93 -12.83
CA ARG A 502 -5.95 -18.78 -11.38
C ARG A 502 -7.41 -18.88 -10.95
N ASN A 503 -7.63 -19.33 -9.72
CA ASN A 503 -8.97 -19.35 -9.15
C ASN A 503 -9.29 -17.99 -8.52
N TRP A 504 -10.19 -17.23 -9.15
CA TRP A 504 -10.64 -15.92 -8.68
C TRP A 504 -11.89 -16.00 -7.78
N GLY A 505 -12.20 -17.20 -7.28
CA GLY A 505 -13.40 -17.46 -6.47
C GLY A 505 -14.63 -17.86 -7.28
N THR A 506 -14.50 -18.01 -8.60
CA THR A 506 -15.58 -18.50 -9.49
C THR A 506 -15.67 -20.01 -9.56
N TYR A 507 -14.61 -20.72 -9.16
CA TYR A 507 -14.58 -22.17 -9.12
C TYR A 507 -14.49 -22.63 -7.67
N ASN A 508 -15.23 -23.68 -7.31
CA ASN A 508 -14.90 -24.44 -6.12
C ASN A 508 -13.60 -25.25 -6.34
N SER A 509 -13.01 -25.78 -5.26
CA SER A 509 -11.72 -26.48 -5.34
C SER A 509 -11.75 -27.68 -6.30
N LYS A 510 -12.85 -28.43 -6.35
CA LYS A 510 -13.01 -29.60 -7.22
C LYS A 510 -13.15 -29.20 -8.69
N GLU A 511 -13.88 -28.13 -8.97
CA GLU A 511 -13.99 -27.58 -10.33
C GLU A 511 -12.64 -27.04 -10.82
N PHE A 512 -11.92 -26.32 -9.96
CA PHE A 512 -10.64 -25.73 -10.34
C PHE A 512 -9.59 -26.80 -10.67
N GLU A 513 -9.63 -27.96 -10.02
CA GLU A 513 -8.77 -29.11 -10.33
C GLU A 513 -8.82 -29.52 -11.81
N GLY A 514 -10.03 -29.56 -12.36
CA GLY A 514 -10.28 -29.91 -13.76
C GLY A 514 -9.92 -28.82 -14.75
N VAL A 515 -9.61 -27.60 -14.28
CA VAL A 515 -9.35 -26.42 -15.12
C VAL A 515 -7.88 -26.01 -15.07
N ARG A 516 -7.21 -26.19 -13.92
CA ARG A 516 -5.81 -25.81 -13.71
C ARG A 516 -4.85 -26.63 -14.57
N ILE A 517 -3.72 -26.01 -14.90
CA ILE A 517 -2.67 -26.59 -15.75
C ILE A 517 -1.52 -27.24 -14.96
N PHE A 518 -1.47 -26.98 -13.65
CA PHE A 518 -0.51 -27.60 -12.74
C PHE A 518 -1.15 -28.72 -11.94
N ASP A 519 -0.33 -29.64 -11.46
CA ASP A 519 -0.71 -30.60 -10.43
C ASP A 519 -0.62 -30.00 -9.01
N ASP A 520 -0.86 -30.83 -7.98
CA ASP A 520 -0.79 -30.41 -6.58
C ASP A 520 0.62 -30.00 -6.13
N ASN A 521 1.65 -30.47 -6.83
CA ASN A 521 3.05 -30.13 -6.59
C ASN A 521 3.49 -28.87 -7.35
N LYS A 522 2.56 -28.17 -8.00
CA LYS A 522 2.80 -27.01 -8.88
C LYS A 522 3.67 -27.33 -10.10
N VAL A 523 3.69 -28.60 -10.52
CA VAL A 523 4.36 -29.06 -11.74
C VAL A 523 3.39 -29.01 -12.91
N LEU A 524 3.87 -28.57 -14.07
CA LEU A 524 3.05 -28.47 -15.29
C LEU A 524 2.60 -29.87 -15.73
N LYS A 525 1.30 -30.02 -16.04
CA LYS A 525 0.73 -31.31 -16.45
C LYS A 525 1.39 -31.83 -17.74
N PRO A 526 1.71 -33.15 -17.84
CA PRO A 526 2.47 -33.71 -18.96
C PRO A 526 1.87 -33.42 -20.34
N GLU A 527 0.55 -33.44 -20.46
CA GLU A 527 -0.16 -33.21 -21.74
C GLU A 527 0.08 -31.79 -22.27
N ILE A 528 0.23 -30.83 -21.36
CA ILE A 528 0.47 -29.43 -21.69
C ILE A 528 1.94 -29.24 -22.04
N LYS A 529 2.83 -29.89 -21.28
CA LYS A 529 4.28 -29.90 -21.56
C LYS A 529 4.58 -30.46 -22.95
N GLU A 530 3.91 -31.55 -23.34
CA GLU A 530 4.04 -32.14 -24.68
C GLU A 530 3.61 -31.18 -25.79
N VAL A 531 2.48 -30.47 -25.62
CA VAL A 531 2.05 -29.45 -26.58
C VAL A 531 3.08 -28.33 -26.71
N ILE A 532 3.69 -27.88 -25.61
CA ILE A 532 4.64 -26.76 -25.62
C ILE A 532 6.02 -27.17 -26.15
N HIS A 533 6.53 -28.34 -25.77
CA HIS A 533 7.86 -28.82 -26.18
C HIS A 533 8.00 -29.02 -27.69
N ASN A 534 6.89 -29.30 -28.38
CA ASN A 534 6.87 -29.52 -29.82
C ASN A 534 6.71 -28.23 -30.64
N LEU A 535 6.67 -27.06 -29.99
CA LEU A 535 6.47 -25.79 -30.68
C LEU A 535 7.79 -25.18 -31.15
N ASP A 536 7.82 -24.79 -32.43
CA ASP A 536 8.75 -23.78 -32.91
C ASP A 536 8.08 -22.40 -32.81
N TYR A 537 8.71 -21.47 -32.12
CA TYR A 537 8.18 -20.12 -31.90
C TYR A 537 9.28 -19.10 -31.62
N ASN A 538 9.01 -17.85 -31.96
CA ASN A 538 9.91 -16.75 -31.68
C ASN A 538 9.88 -16.36 -30.18
N LYS A 539 10.93 -16.73 -29.44
CA LYS A 539 11.08 -16.44 -27.99
C LYS A 539 11.04 -14.94 -27.62
N ASN A 540 11.31 -14.04 -28.56
CA ASN A 540 11.18 -12.59 -28.30
C ASN A 540 9.71 -12.14 -28.34
N LYS A 541 8.88 -12.85 -29.11
CA LYS A 541 7.45 -12.52 -29.32
C LYS A 541 6.50 -13.36 -28.48
N VAL A 542 6.90 -14.54 -28.02
CA VAL A 542 6.04 -15.41 -27.20
C VAL A 542 6.60 -15.47 -25.79
N GLU A 543 5.74 -15.30 -24.79
CA GLU A 543 6.12 -15.43 -23.39
C GLU A 543 5.12 -16.26 -22.62
N PHE A 544 5.66 -17.27 -21.92
CA PHE A 544 4.95 -18.08 -20.95
C PHE A 544 5.23 -17.50 -19.57
N ALA A 545 4.20 -16.96 -18.91
CA ALA A 545 4.26 -16.41 -17.56
C ALA A 545 4.21 -17.51 -16.49
N PHE A 546 4.81 -18.66 -16.79
CA PHE A 546 4.90 -19.83 -15.95
C PHE A 546 6.07 -20.70 -16.40
N ASP A 547 6.54 -21.55 -15.48
CA ASP A 547 7.62 -22.48 -15.78
C ASP A 547 7.16 -23.54 -16.79
N ILE A 548 7.91 -23.67 -17.88
CA ILE A 548 7.69 -24.63 -18.96
C ILE A 548 8.81 -25.68 -19.03
N SER A 549 9.78 -25.64 -18.11
CA SER A 549 10.96 -26.53 -18.10
C SER A 549 10.65 -27.95 -17.67
#